data_AF-A0A9D1Z850-F1
#
_entry.id   AF-A0A9D1Z850-F1
#
_cell.length_a   1.000
_cell.length_b   1.000
_cell.length_c   1.000
_cell.angle_alpha   90.00
_cell.angle_beta   90.00
_cell.angle_gamma   90.00
#
_symmetry.space_group_name_H-M   'P 1'
#
loop_
_entity.id
_entity.type
_entity.pdbx_description
1 polymer ?
#
loop_
_entity_poly.entity_id
_entity_poly.type
_entity_poly.pdbx_seq_one_letter_code
_entity_poly.pdbx_strand_id
1 'polypeptide(L)'
;MAREDRRPQRRQEENDGFIKKLIQVNRVTKVVKGGRNMRFAALVVVGDGKGKVGVGSGKANEVPEAIEKAQAQAKRNLISVPMMDSTIPHEVLGKFGKGVVLMMPAAEGTGVIAGGPVRAVMEAAGIKDIRTKSHGTSNPVNCVKAVIAGLAELKTAEEVAALRGKTVEEITG
;
A
#
# COMPACT_ATOMS: atom_id res chain seq x y z
N MET A 1 2.56 -52.77 14.31
CA MET A 1 2.66 -51.79 13.21
C MET A 1 2.38 -50.40 13.80
N ALA A 2 3.43 -49.64 14.10
CA ALA A 2 3.32 -48.33 14.74
C ALA A 2 2.83 -47.29 13.72
N ARG A 3 1.86 -46.46 14.12
CA ARG A 3 1.38 -45.32 13.32
C ARG A 3 2.47 -44.24 13.35
N GLU A 4 3.07 -43.96 12.21
CA GLU A 4 4.02 -42.86 12.06
C GLU A 4 3.34 -41.51 12.39
N ASP A 5 3.92 -40.82 13.37
CA ASP A 5 3.65 -39.43 13.70
C ASP A 5 3.91 -38.54 12.48
N ARG A 6 2.85 -38.21 11.76
CA ARG A 6 2.85 -37.22 10.69
C ARG A 6 3.00 -35.82 11.32
N ARG A 7 4.23 -35.48 11.73
CA ARG A 7 4.59 -34.11 12.15
C ARG A 7 4.18 -33.16 11.02
N PRO A 8 3.29 -32.17 11.26
CA PRO A 8 2.98 -31.19 10.24
C PRO A 8 4.27 -30.45 9.90
N GLN A 9 4.67 -30.50 8.62
CA GLN A 9 5.80 -29.75 8.10
C GLN A 9 5.63 -28.30 8.53
N ARG A 10 6.60 -27.81 9.30
CA ARG A 10 6.72 -26.42 9.72
C ARG A 10 6.71 -25.59 8.44
N ARG A 11 5.58 -24.91 8.18
CA ARG A 11 5.38 -24.04 7.01
C ARG A 11 6.57 -23.08 6.99
N GLN A 12 7.51 -23.30 6.07
CA GLN A 12 8.61 -22.38 5.88
C GLN A 12 7.97 -21.04 5.54
N GLU A 13 8.22 -20.02 6.37
CA GLU A 13 8.05 -18.63 5.95
C GLU A 13 9.07 -18.42 4.84
N GLU A 14 8.70 -18.75 3.61
CA GLU A 14 9.40 -18.28 2.44
C GLU A 14 9.38 -16.76 2.54
N ASN A 15 10.56 -16.17 2.75
CA ASN A 15 10.74 -14.73 2.70
C ASN A 15 10.39 -14.29 1.29
N ASP A 16 9.13 -13.93 1.06
CA ASP A 16 8.58 -13.58 -0.25
C ASP A 16 9.24 -12.33 -0.90
N GLY A 17 10.30 -11.78 -0.30
CA GLY A 17 10.95 -10.53 -0.74
C GLY A 17 10.11 -9.27 -0.52
N PHE A 18 8.89 -9.38 0.00
CA PHE A 18 8.02 -8.25 0.24
C PHE A 18 8.22 -7.62 1.62
N ILE A 19 8.35 -6.29 1.63
CA ILE A 19 8.27 -5.42 2.78
C ILE A 19 6.81 -5.35 3.23
N LYS A 20 6.54 -5.72 4.48
CA LYS A 20 5.20 -5.71 5.07
C LYS A 20 5.15 -4.63 6.16
N LYS A 21 4.24 -3.67 6.03
CA LYS A 21 4.05 -2.60 7.03
C LYS A 21 2.64 -2.59 7.58
N LEU A 22 2.55 -2.65 8.90
CA LEU A 22 1.29 -2.51 9.62
C LEU A 22 0.99 -1.02 9.81
N ILE A 23 -0.19 -0.58 9.36
CA ILE A 23 -0.60 0.83 9.52
C ILE A 23 -1.43 0.97 10.79
N GLN A 24 -2.45 0.12 10.96
CA GLN A 24 -3.42 0.26 12.04
C GLN A 24 -4.04 -1.09 12.39
N VAL A 25 -4.28 -1.30 13.68
CA VAL A 25 -5.13 -2.37 14.21
C VAL A 25 -6.27 -1.74 15.00
N ASN A 26 -7.49 -2.12 14.67
CA ASN A 26 -8.71 -1.67 15.33
C ASN A 26 -9.42 -2.85 15.98
N ARG A 27 -9.86 -2.68 17.23
CA ARG A 27 -10.81 -3.61 17.85
C ARG A 27 -12.22 -3.22 17.46
N VAL A 28 -12.91 -4.09 16.73
CA VAL A 28 -14.27 -3.89 16.24
C VAL A 28 -15.23 -4.87 16.91
N THR A 29 -16.44 -4.43 17.24
CA THR A 29 -17.35 -5.20 18.09
C THR A 29 -18.71 -5.36 17.43
N LYS A 30 -19.24 -6.59 17.42
CA LYS A 30 -20.64 -6.89 17.07
C LYS A 30 -21.42 -7.16 18.36
N VAL A 31 -22.48 -6.41 18.61
CA VAL A 31 -23.37 -6.62 19.76
C VAL A 31 -24.38 -7.73 19.42
N VAL A 32 -24.60 -8.65 20.36
CA VAL A 32 -25.57 -9.77 20.28
C VAL A 32 -26.35 -9.87 21.60
N LYS A 33 -27.44 -10.65 21.63
CA LYS A 33 -28.29 -10.81 22.83
C LYS A 33 -27.54 -11.23 24.10
N GLY A 34 -26.44 -11.98 23.95
CA GLY A 34 -25.62 -12.48 25.06
C GLY A 34 -24.35 -11.68 25.35
N GLY A 35 -24.12 -10.54 24.68
CA GLY A 35 -22.94 -9.71 24.93
C GLY A 35 -22.33 -9.07 23.69
N ARG A 36 -21.00 -8.88 23.73
CA ARG A 36 -20.23 -8.17 22.71
C ARG A 36 -19.19 -9.11 22.10
N ASN A 37 -19.41 -9.55 20.86
CA ASN A 37 -18.44 -10.33 20.11
C ASN A 37 -17.39 -9.38 19.52
N MET A 38 -16.18 -9.43 20.08
CA MET A 38 -15.05 -8.61 19.63
C MET A 38 -14.25 -9.32 18.54
N ARG A 39 -13.71 -8.53 17.61
CA ARG A 39 -12.80 -8.96 16.55
C ARG A 39 -11.74 -7.88 16.33
N PHE A 40 -10.61 -8.23 15.74
CA PHE A 40 -9.60 -7.28 15.34
C PHE A 40 -9.62 -7.10 13.82
N ALA A 41 -9.52 -5.85 13.38
CA ALA A 41 -9.35 -5.46 12.00
C ALA A 41 -7.95 -4.86 11.84
N ALA A 42 -7.17 -5.36 10.88
CA ALA A 42 -5.83 -4.89 10.58
C ALA A 42 -5.77 -4.29 9.18
N LEU A 43 -5.08 -3.16 9.02
CA LEU A 43 -4.74 -2.55 7.74
C LEU A 43 -3.24 -2.69 7.51
N VAL A 44 -2.87 -3.34 6.42
CA VAL A 44 -1.48 -3.69 6.09
C VAL A 44 -1.15 -3.26 4.67
N VAL A 45 0.07 -2.76 4.49
CA VAL A 45 0.70 -2.53 3.18
C VAL A 45 1.73 -3.62 2.94
N VAL A 46 1.79 -4.09 1.70
CA VAL A 46 2.82 -5.00 1.20
C VAL A 46 3.43 -4.38 -0.04
N GLY A 47 4.75 -4.37 -0.16
CA GLY A 47 5.43 -3.90 -1.36
C GLY A 47 6.83 -4.50 -1.51
N ASP A 48 7.41 -4.43 -2.70
CA ASP A 48 8.73 -5.00 -3.02
C ASP A 48 9.86 -3.97 -2.93
N GLY A 49 9.55 -2.70 -2.65
CA GLY A 49 10.51 -1.60 -2.67
C GLY A 49 11.06 -1.27 -4.06
N LYS A 50 10.48 -1.85 -5.13
CA LYS A 50 10.90 -1.70 -6.52
C LYS A 50 9.74 -1.23 -7.41
N GLY A 51 8.78 -0.52 -6.82
CA GLY A 51 7.64 0.04 -7.54
C GLY A 51 6.41 -0.85 -7.53
N LYS A 52 6.34 -1.94 -6.76
CA LYS A 52 5.08 -2.65 -6.52
C LYS A 52 4.60 -2.46 -5.11
N VAL A 53 3.33 -2.08 -4.97
CA VAL A 53 2.70 -1.87 -3.68
C VAL A 53 1.26 -2.34 -3.71
N GLY A 54 0.79 -2.88 -2.59
CA GLY A 54 -0.56 -3.40 -2.42
C GLY A 54 -1.03 -3.18 -1.00
N VAL A 55 -2.33 -3.00 -0.85
CA VAL A 55 -2.96 -2.73 0.44
C VAL A 55 -4.04 -3.76 0.68
N GLY A 56 -4.10 -4.23 1.92
CA GLY A 56 -5.09 -5.21 2.35
C GLY A 56 -5.62 -4.89 3.74
N SER A 57 -6.87 -5.30 3.96
CA SER A 57 -7.55 -5.22 5.24
C SER A 57 -8.03 -6.60 5.65
N GLY A 58 -7.66 -7.03 6.85
CA GLY A 58 -8.05 -8.33 7.39
C GLY A 58 -8.88 -8.17 8.64
N LYS A 59 -9.78 -9.13 8.91
CA LYS A 59 -10.55 -9.18 10.15
C LYS A 59 -10.58 -10.60 10.70
N ALA A 60 -10.26 -10.76 11.98
CA ALA A 60 -10.23 -12.05 12.65
C ALA A 60 -10.54 -11.92 14.16
N ASN A 61 -10.57 -13.04 14.87
CA ASN A 61 -10.77 -13.04 16.32
C ASN A 61 -9.49 -12.65 17.07
N GLU A 62 -8.33 -12.97 16.50
CA GLU A 62 -7.00 -12.62 17.03
C GLU A 62 -6.26 -11.65 16.11
N VAL A 63 -5.30 -10.91 16.67
CA VAL A 63 -4.51 -9.92 15.92
C VAL A 63 -3.61 -10.57 14.85
N PRO A 64 -2.82 -11.63 15.15
CA PRO A 64 -1.95 -12.24 14.14
C PRO A 64 -2.72 -12.79 12.94
N GLU A 65 -3.84 -13.47 13.20
CA GLU A 65 -4.71 -14.00 12.16
C GLU A 65 -5.33 -12.89 11.28
N ALA A 66 -5.65 -11.72 11.88
CA ALA A 66 -6.14 -10.57 11.12
C ALA A 66 -5.05 -10.00 10.20
N ILE A 67 -3.80 -9.94 10.69
CA ILE A 67 -2.64 -9.46 9.91
C ILE A 67 -2.36 -10.41 8.74
N GLU A 68 -2.35 -11.73 8.95
CA GLU A 68 -2.15 -12.70 7.88
C GLU A 68 -3.21 -12.59 6.78
N LYS A 69 -4.49 -12.43 7.15
CA LYS A 69 -5.57 -12.19 6.18
C LYS A 69 -5.38 -10.88 5.42
N ALA A 70 -4.94 -9.83 6.11
CA ALA A 70 -4.63 -8.55 5.47
C ALA A 70 -3.47 -8.67 4.48
N GLN A 71 -2.40 -9.37 4.84
CA GLN A 71 -1.24 -9.61 3.97
C GLN A 71 -1.62 -10.42 2.74
N ALA A 72 -2.41 -11.50 2.90
CA ALA A 72 -2.88 -12.30 1.79
C ALA A 72 -3.75 -11.50 0.81
N GLN A 73 -4.59 -10.59 1.33
CA GLN A 73 -5.36 -9.69 0.48
C GLN A 73 -4.48 -8.66 -0.23
N ALA A 74 -3.51 -8.07 0.48
CA ALA A 74 -2.60 -7.07 -0.08
C ALA A 74 -1.78 -7.62 -1.25
N LYS A 75 -1.27 -8.85 -1.13
CA LYS A 75 -0.54 -9.55 -2.19
C LYS A 75 -1.36 -9.74 -3.47
N ARG A 76 -2.68 -9.94 -3.36
CA ARG A 76 -3.57 -10.08 -4.51
C ARG A 76 -3.84 -8.74 -5.21
N ASN A 77 -3.72 -7.63 -4.48
CA ASN A 77 -4.03 -6.28 -4.94
C ASN A 77 -2.75 -5.46 -5.19
N LEU A 78 -1.68 -6.09 -5.70
CA LEU A 78 -0.45 -5.39 -6.05
C LEU A 78 -0.68 -4.54 -7.30
N ILE A 79 -0.32 -3.26 -7.20
CA ILE A 79 -0.26 -2.33 -8.33
C ILE A 79 1.20 -2.02 -8.67
N SER A 80 1.46 -1.73 -9.95
CA SER A 80 2.74 -1.19 -10.40
C SER A 80 2.67 0.32 -10.34
N VAL A 81 3.67 0.94 -9.70
CA VAL A 81 3.82 2.38 -9.55
C VAL A 81 4.93 2.81 -10.50
N PRO A 82 4.64 3.71 -11.46
CA PRO A 82 5.69 4.29 -12.29
C PRO A 82 6.56 5.21 -11.42
N MET A 83 7.85 4.96 -11.42
CA MET A 83 8.85 5.73 -10.67
C MET A 83 9.89 6.26 -11.65
N MET A 84 10.41 7.45 -11.37
CA MET A 84 11.55 8.04 -12.05
C MET A 84 12.65 8.20 -11.00
N ASP A 85 13.72 7.42 -11.14
CA ASP A 85 14.82 7.31 -10.18
C ASP A 85 14.34 7.02 -8.75
N SER A 86 14.26 8.06 -7.91
CA SER A 86 13.85 8.00 -6.51
C SER A 86 12.47 8.61 -6.21
N THR A 87 11.80 9.21 -7.21
CA THR A 87 10.58 10.02 -7.07
C THR A 87 9.47 9.64 -8.07
N ILE A 88 8.34 10.36 -8.01
CA ILE A 88 7.20 10.20 -8.93
C ILE A 88 7.37 11.05 -10.20
N PRO A 89 6.83 10.66 -11.35
CA PRO A 89 7.01 11.40 -12.61
C PRO A 89 6.42 12.83 -12.63
N HIS A 90 5.24 13.02 -12.03
CA HIS A 90 4.54 14.32 -12.01
C HIS A 90 3.67 14.45 -10.76
N GLU A 91 3.20 15.66 -10.48
CA GLU A 91 2.28 15.89 -9.37
C GLU A 91 0.91 15.25 -9.63
N VAL A 92 0.36 14.57 -8.62
CA VAL A 92 -0.95 13.92 -8.70
C VAL A 92 -1.74 14.16 -7.43
N LEU A 93 -3.04 14.31 -7.62
CA LEU A 93 -4.00 14.46 -6.54
C LEU A 93 -4.88 13.21 -6.48
N GLY A 94 -4.48 12.26 -5.63
CA GLY A 94 -5.20 11.01 -5.42
C GLY A 94 -6.47 11.21 -4.60
N LYS A 95 -7.60 10.69 -5.07
CA LYS A 95 -8.90 10.82 -4.41
C LYS A 95 -9.54 9.45 -4.17
N PHE A 96 -10.01 9.23 -2.94
CA PHE A 96 -10.87 8.08 -2.62
C PHE A 96 -11.86 8.43 -1.50
N GLY A 97 -13.15 8.41 -1.82
CA GLY A 97 -14.20 8.87 -0.90
C GLY A 97 -13.96 10.31 -0.47
N LYS A 98 -13.82 10.56 0.85
CA LYS A 98 -13.43 11.88 1.42
C LYS A 98 -11.92 12.05 1.64
N GLY A 99 -11.11 11.06 1.24
CA GLY A 99 -9.65 11.14 1.32
C GLY A 99 -9.08 11.79 0.07
N VAL A 100 -8.34 12.87 0.25
CA VAL A 100 -7.63 13.58 -0.81
C VAL A 100 -6.16 13.63 -0.43
N VAL A 101 -5.27 13.14 -1.28
CA VAL A 101 -3.83 13.19 -1.02
C VAL A 101 -3.13 13.83 -2.21
N LEU A 102 -2.52 14.97 -1.95
CA LEU A 102 -1.62 15.63 -2.89
C LEU A 102 -0.25 14.97 -2.80
N MET A 103 0.30 14.58 -3.93
CA MET A 103 1.61 13.95 -4.07
C MET A 103 2.40 14.75 -5.09
N MET A 104 3.54 15.28 -4.66
CA MET A 104 4.42 16.10 -5.49
C MET A 104 5.81 15.48 -5.56
N PRO A 105 6.45 15.47 -6.75
CA PRO A 105 7.82 15.03 -6.88
C PRO A 105 8.76 15.92 -6.05
N ALA A 106 9.89 15.36 -5.65
CA ALA A 106 10.88 16.06 -4.85
C ALA A 106 12.29 15.78 -5.38
N ALA A 107 13.21 16.70 -5.14
CA ALA A 107 14.61 16.52 -5.47
C ALA A 107 15.24 15.41 -4.61
N GLU A 108 16.28 14.78 -5.14
CA GLU A 108 17.03 13.72 -4.46
C GLU A 108 17.52 14.19 -3.08
N GLY A 109 17.35 13.33 -2.06
CA GLY A 109 17.78 13.61 -0.69
C GLY A 109 16.75 14.37 0.16
N THR A 110 15.57 14.67 -0.37
CA THR A 110 14.46 15.25 0.41
C THR A 110 13.86 14.25 1.41
N GLY A 111 13.89 12.95 1.08
CA GLY A 111 13.26 11.91 1.86
C GLY A 111 11.72 11.89 1.71
N VAL A 112 11.09 10.98 2.46
CA VAL A 112 9.63 10.78 2.44
C VAL A 112 8.94 11.70 3.45
N ILE A 113 8.46 12.85 2.97
CA ILE A 113 7.67 13.80 3.76
C ILE A 113 6.18 13.47 3.57
N ALA A 114 5.66 12.65 4.49
CA ALA A 114 4.30 12.13 4.42
C ALA A 114 3.70 11.85 5.81
N GLY A 115 2.37 11.92 5.90
CA GLY A 115 1.63 11.45 7.08
C GLY A 115 1.72 9.92 7.22
N GLY A 116 1.60 9.40 8.45
CA GLY A 116 1.88 7.98 8.77
C GLY A 116 1.31 6.94 7.79
N PRO A 117 0.00 6.97 7.45
CA PRO A 117 -0.58 6.01 6.51
C PRO A 117 -0.01 6.13 5.08
N VAL A 118 0.25 7.36 4.63
CA VAL A 118 0.83 7.63 3.30
C VAL A 118 2.29 7.23 3.27
N ARG A 119 3.06 7.56 4.32
CA ARG A 119 4.47 7.18 4.48
C ARG A 119 4.67 5.67 4.37
N ALA A 120 3.83 4.88 5.05
CA ALA A 120 3.90 3.42 5.00
C ALA A 120 3.73 2.87 3.57
N VAL A 121 2.90 3.52 2.74
CA VAL A 121 2.72 3.15 1.33
C VAL A 121 3.93 3.54 0.49
N MET A 122 4.42 4.78 0.63
CA MET A 122 5.57 5.28 -0.15
C MET A 122 6.83 4.46 0.12
N GLU A 123 7.10 4.16 1.39
CA GLU A 123 8.26 3.35 1.76
C GLU A 123 8.14 1.89 1.31
N ALA A 124 6.92 1.33 1.26
CA ALA A 124 6.70 -0.03 0.74
C ALA A 124 6.80 -0.08 -0.79
N ALA A 125 6.41 1.00 -1.48
CA ALA A 125 6.58 1.15 -2.93
C ALA A 125 8.05 1.32 -3.32
N GLY A 126 8.89 1.85 -2.44
CA GLY A 126 10.31 2.12 -2.71
C GLY A 126 10.61 3.56 -3.11
N ILE A 127 9.63 4.46 -3.01
CA ILE A 127 9.81 5.88 -3.27
C ILE A 127 10.60 6.49 -2.11
N LYS A 128 11.73 7.13 -2.41
CA LYS A 128 12.61 7.71 -1.40
C LYS A 128 12.36 9.19 -1.21
N ASP A 129 12.04 9.91 -2.29
CA ASP A 129 11.92 11.37 -2.28
C ASP A 129 10.51 11.78 -2.74
N ILE A 130 9.70 12.29 -1.82
CA ILE A 130 8.35 12.75 -2.15
C ILE A 130 7.83 13.74 -1.10
N ARG A 131 7.07 14.73 -1.57
CA ARG A 131 6.31 15.65 -0.71
C ARG A 131 4.83 15.33 -0.83
N THR A 132 4.19 15.06 0.30
CA THR A 132 2.76 14.73 0.29
C THR A 132 1.99 15.49 1.37
N LYS A 133 0.72 15.76 1.08
CA LYS A 133 -0.22 16.30 2.06
C LYS A 133 -1.57 15.62 1.92
N SER A 134 -2.08 15.10 3.03
CA SER A 134 -3.46 14.62 3.10
C SER A 134 -4.40 15.78 3.45
N HIS A 135 -5.40 16.00 2.59
CA HIS A 135 -6.50 16.94 2.78
C HIS A 135 -7.82 16.18 3.00
N GLY A 136 -8.75 16.80 3.73
CA GLY A 136 -10.05 16.21 4.03
C GLY A 136 -10.02 15.26 5.23
N THR A 137 -10.09 13.95 5.00
CA THR A 137 -10.21 12.96 6.08
C THR A 137 -8.86 12.54 6.67
N SER A 138 -8.85 12.25 7.98
CA SER A 138 -7.72 11.63 8.68
C SER A 138 -7.84 10.09 8.78
N ASN A 139 -8.89 9.49 8.23
CA ASN A 139 -9.10 8.04 8.27
C ASN A 139 -8.03 7.29 7.44
N PRO A 140 -7.17 6.46 8.08
CA PRO A 140 -6.06 5.78 7.39
C PRO A 140 -6.50 4.89 6.23
N VAL A 141 -7.66 4.24 6.32
CA VAL A 141 -8.18 3.39 5.25
C VAL A 141 -8.45 4.22 3.98
N ASN A 142 -9.03 5.40 4.12
CA ASN A 142 -9.34 6.26 2.97
C ASN A 142 -8.07 6.93 2.43
N CYS A 143 -7.17 7.39 3.31
CA CYS A 143 -5.90 7.98 2.90
C CYS A 143 -5.08 7.00 2.06
N VAL A 144 -4.95 5.76 2.52
CA VAL A 144 -4.15 4.74 1.82
C VAL A 144 -4.77 4.37 0.48
N LYS A 145 -6.10 4.23 0.42
CA LYS A 145 -6.79 3.98 -0.86
C LYS A 145 -6.69 5.17 -1.83
N ALA A 146 -6.71 6.40 -1.33
CA ALA A 146 -6.52 7.60 -2.14
C ALA A 146 -5.11 7.66 -2.73
N VAL A 147 -4.09 7.26 -1.96
CA VAL A 147 -2.71 7.13 -2.46
C VAL A 147 -2.63 6.08 -3.56
N ILE A 148 -3.15 4.87 -3.34
CA ILE A 148 -3.13 3.80 -4.35
C ILE A 148 -3.85 4.24 -5.64
N ALA A 149 -4.98 4.94 -5.53
CA ALA A 149 -5.68 5.50 -6.69
C ALA A 149 -4.82 6.53 -7.44
N GLY A 150 -4.20 7.48 -6.73
CA GLY A 150 -3.34 8.47 -7.37
C GLY A 150 -2.06 7.86 -7.97
N LEU A 151 -1.46 6.87 -7.32
CA LEU A 151 -0.29 6.17 -7.87
C LEU A 151 -0.63 5.38 -9.14
N ALA A 152 -1.85 4.85 -9.24
CA ALA A 152 -2.32 4.15 -10.44
C ALA A 152 -2.65 5.09 -11.61
N GLU A 153 -2.87 6.39 -11.34
CA GLU A 153 -3.12 7.40 -12.37
C GLU A 153 -1.85 7.99 -12.98
N LEU A 154 -0.70 7.78 -12.33
CA LEU A 154 0.59 8.23 -12.85
C LEU A 154 0.90 7.56 -14.19
N LYS A 155 1.60 8.31 -15.03
CA LYS A 155 2.04 7.89 -16.36
C LYS A 155 3.48 8.32 -16.56
N THR A 156 4.26 7.48 -17.24
CA THR A 156 5.63 7.83 -17.63
C THR A 156 5.63 8.71 -18.88
N ALA A 157 6.73 9.44 -19.11
CA ALA A 157 6.90 10.24 -20.33
C ALA A 157 6.81 9.36 -21.59
N GLU A 158 7.36 8.14 -21.53
CA GLU A 158 7.31 7.15 -22.61
C GLU A 158 5.88 6.71 -22.94
N GLU A 159 5.06 6.43 -21.93
CA GLU A 159 3.65 6.07 -22.11
C GLU A 159 2.86 7.21 -22.74
N VAL A 160 3.11 8.46 -22.31
CA VAL A 160 2.46 9.64 -22.88
C VAL A 160 2.92 9.89 -24.32
N ALA A 161 4.19 9.63 -24.63
CA ALA A 161 4.74 9.73 -25.98
C ALA A 161 4.11 8.72 -26.95
N ALA A 162 4.01 7.46 -26.52
CA ALA A 162 3.32 6.42 -27.26
C ALA A 162 1.83 6.76 -27.51
N LEU A 163 1.13 7.28 -26.50
CA LEU A 163 -0.27 7.69 -26.62
C LEU A 163 -0.47 8.86 -27.60
N ARG A 164 0.50 9.76 -27.70
CA ARG A 164 0.44 10.96 -28.55
C ARG A 164 1.09 10.79 -29.92
N GLY A 165 1.76 9.66 -30.18
CA GLY A 165 2.46 9.39 -31.44
C GLY A 165 3.65 10.31 -31.69
N LYS A 166 4.31 10.79 -30.64
CA LYS A 166 5.46 11.72 -30.70
C LYS A 166 6.70 11.09 -30.06
N THR A 167 7.87 11.65 -30.32
CA THR A 167 9.10 11.19 -29.63
C THR A 167 9.14 11.74 -28.21
N VAL A 168 9.92 11.09 -27.33
CA VAL A 168 10.05 11.50 -25.92
C VAL A 168 10.68 12.90 -25.81
N GLU A 169 11.59 13.23 -26.73
CA GLU A 169 12.27 14.53 -26.81
C GLU A 169 11.27 15.67 -27.09
N GLU A 170 10.30 15.47 -27.99
CA GLU A 170 9.27 16.46 -28.34
C GLU A 170 8.27 16.76 -27.20
N ILE A 171 8.20 15.88 -26.20
CA ILE A 171 7.28 16.01 -25.06
C ILE A 171 7.98 16.55 -23.83
N THR A 172 9.26 16.23 -23.67
CA THR A 172 10.04 16.65 -22.51
C THR A 172 10.62 18.06 -22.70
N GLY A 173 10.74 18.52 -23.95
CA GLY A 173 11.14 19.88 -24.32
C GLY A 173 12.62 19.99 -24.61
#